data_AF-A0A7W7T340-F1
#
_entry.id   AF-A0A7W7T340-F1
#
_cell.length_a   1.000
_cell.length_b   1.000
_cell.length_c   1.000
_cell.angle_alpha   90.00
_cell.angle_beta   90.00
_cell.angle_gamma   90.00
#
_symmetry.space_group_name_H-M   'P 1'
#
loop_
_entity.id
_entity.type
_entity.pdbx_description
1 polymer ?
#
loop_
_entity_poly.entity_id
_entity_poly.type
_entity_poly.pdbx_seq_one_letter_code
_entity_poly.pdbx_strand_id
1 'polypeptide(L)' 'MWRKSSRSGASNGGGDANCVEVHANLDAIRDSKNPTAALRFPVVAVRNFVAAIKR' A
#
# COMPACT_ATOMS: atom_id res chain seq x y z
N MET A 1 -0.99 -12.59 0.53
CA MET A 1 -1.85 -11.95 -0.50
C MET A 1 -1.67 -10.44 -0.46
N TRP A 2 -1.85 -9.73 -1.57
CA TRP A 2 -1.72 -8.27 -1.65
C TRP A 2 -3.08 -7.59 -1.46
N ARG A 3 -3.11 -6.48 -0.72
CA ARG A 3 -4.31 -5.67 -0.48
C ARG A 3 -4.13 -4.27 -1.09
N LYS A 4 -5.12 -3.86 -1.87
CA LYS A 4 -5.18 -2.55 -2.53
C LYS A 4 -5.97 -1.56 -1.68
N SER A 5 -5.64 -0.27 -1.78
CA SER A 5 -6.36 0.81 -1.10
C SER A 5 -7.81 0.94 -1.60
N SER A 6 -8.76 1.08 -0.68
CA SER A 6 -10.16 1.39 -1.01
C SER A 6 -10.42 2.87 -1.30
N ARG A 7 -9.41 3.73 -1.07
CA ARG A 7 -9.46 5.17 -1.41
C ARG A 7 -9.02 5.46 -2.84
N SER A 8 -8.66 4.41 -3.59
CA SER A 8 -8.27 4.48 -4.99
C SER A 8 -9.48 4.19 -5.87
N GLY A 9 -10.13 5.24 -6.38
CA GLY A 9 -11.27 5.16 -7.28
C GLY A 9 -11.30 6.33 -8.28
N ALA A 10 -12.08 6.18 -9.36
CA ALA A 10 -12.18 7.14 -10.47
C ALA A 10 -12.74 8.53 -10.07
N SER A 11 -13.23 8.68 -8.84
CA SER A 11 -13.95 9.86 -8.34
C SER A 11 -13.11 11.14 -8.22
N ASN A 12 -11.77 11.05 -8.39
CA ASN A 12 -10.88 12.22 -8.36
C ASN A 12 -10.32 12.61 -9.75
N GLY A 13 -10.93 12.16 -10.86
CA GLY A 13 -10.70 12.72 -12.19
C GLY A 13 -9.33 12.46 -12.84
N GLY A 14 -8.52 11.54 -12.30
CA GLY A 14 -7.24 11.12 -12.90
C GLY A 14 -7.29 9.66 -13.33
N GLY A 15 -7.11 9.38 -14.62
CA GLY A 15 -7.31 8.10 -15.30
C GLY A 15 -6.33 6.97 -14.96
N ASP A 16 -5.83 6.89 -13.72
CA ASP A 16 -4.85 5.87 -13.31
C ASP A 16 -5.31 5.12 -12.07
N ALA A 17 -5.96 3.98 -12.34
CA ALA A 17 -6.41 3.04 -11.32
C ALA A 17 -5.20 2.39 -10.62
N ASN A 18 -4.95 2.82 -9.37
CA ASN A 18 -4.14 2.14 -8.35
C ASN A 18 -2.61 2.20 -8.55
N CYS A 19 -1.89 2.71 -7.55
CA CYS A 19 -0.42 2.78 -7.55
C CYS A 19 0.24 2.11 -6.33
N VAL A 20 -0.51 1.64 -5.32
CA VAL A 20 0.12 1.02 -4.12
C VAL A 20 -0.70 -0.13 -3.57
N GLU A 21 -0.02 -1.22 -3.24
CA GLU A 21 -0.55 -2.38 -2.54
C GLU A 21 0.31 -2.72 -1.31
N VAL A 22 -0.34 -3.19 -0.25
CA VAL A 22 0.32 -3.63 0.98
C VAL A 22 0.15 -5.14 1.12
N HIS A 23 1.21 -5.85 1.46
CA HIS A 23 1.12 -7.28 1.71
C HIS A 23 0.34 -7.55 3.00
N ALA A 24 -0.46 -8.62 3.02
CA ALA A 24 -1.34 -8.92 4.15
C ALA A 24 -0.61 -9.08 5.50
N ASN A 25 0.69 -9.43 5.47
CA ASN A 25 1.50 -9.55 6.67
C ASN A 25 2.12 -8.22 7.14
N LEU A 26 1.85 -7.10 6.44
CA LEU A 26 2.40 -5.77 6.71
C LEU A 26 3.94 -5.72 6.66
N ASP A 27 4.54 -6.58 5.85
CA ASP A 27 5.99 -6.73 5.69
C ASP A 27 6.51 -6.23 4.33
N ALA A 28 5.59 -5.84 3.43
CA ALA A 28 5.95 -5.40 2.09
C ALA A 28 4.94 -4.42 1.49
N ILE A 29 5.46 -3.50 0.68
CA ILE A 29 4.69 -2.51 -0.08
C ILE A 29 5.19 -2.57 -1.53
N ARG A 30 4.28 -2.52 -2.50
CA ARG A 30 4.64 -2.47 -3.92
C ARG A 30 3.73 -1.55 -4.70
N ASP A 31 4.19 -1.17 -5.89
CA ASP A 31 3.34 -0.53 -6.89
C ASP A 31 2.57 -1.60 -7.68
N SER A 32 1.27 -1.38 -7.92
CA SER A 32 0.44 -2.36 -8.65
C SER A 32 0.74 -2.45 -10.14
N LYS A 33 1.36 -1.42 -10.72
CA LYS A 33 1.77 -1.37 -12.13
C LYS A 33 3.15 -2.01 -12.33
N ASN A 34 3.94 -2.15 -11.26
CA ASN A 34 5.22 -2.86 -11.25
C ASN A 34 5.26 -3.95 -10.15
N PRO A 35 4.55 -5.08 -10.33
CA PRO A 35 4.35 -6.08 -9.28
C PRO A 35 5.61 -6.84 -8.85
N THR A 36 6.70 -6.74 -9.62
CA THR A 36 8.00 -7.36 -9.34
C THR A 36 8.86 -6.52 -8.40
N ALA A 37 8.64 -5.21 -8.34
CA ALA A 37 9.38 -4.31 -7.46
C ALA A 37 8.63 -4.10 -6.13
N ALA A 38 9.13 -4.71 -5.06
CA ALA A 38 8.56 -4.60 -3.72
C ALA A 38 9.59 -4.10 -2.70
N LEU A 39 9.18 -3.13 -1.89
CA LEU A 39 9.92 -2.67 -0.73
C LEU A 39 9.54 -3.51 0.48
N ARG A 40 10.54 -3.98 1.24
CA ARG A 40 10.36 -4.83 2.43
C ARG A 40 10.67 -4.04 3.69
N PHE A 41 9.86 -4.25 4.72
CA PHE A 41 10.00 -3.58 6.00
C PHE A 41 9.77 -4.56 7.15
N PRO A 42 10.43 -4.37 8.31
CA PRO A 42 10.04 -5.06 9.52
C PRO A 42 8.58 -4.75 9.89
N VAL A 43 7.80 -5.77 10.21
CA VAL A 43 6.37 -5.63 10.56
C VAL A 43 6.17 -4.61 11.71
N VAL A 44 7.09 -4.59 12.68
CA VAL A 44 7.06 -3.63 13.80
C VAL A 44 7.17 -2.18 13.32
N ALA A 45 8.03 -1.90 12.33
CA ALA A 45 8.18 -0.56 11.79
C ALA A 45 6.90 -0.08 11.09
N VAL A 46 6.25 -0.95 10.31
CA VAL A 46 4.99 -0.62 9.64
C VAL A 46 3.87 -0.40 10.65
N ARG A 47 3.78 -1.21 11.71
CA ARG A 47 2.80 -1.02 12.79
C ARG A 47 2.99 0.32 13.50
N ASN A 48 4.23 0.66 13.86
CA ASN A 48 4.55 1.93 14.51
C ASN A 48 4.20 3.12 13.61
N PHE A 49 4.52 3.03 12.32
CA PHE A 49 4.15 4.05 11.34
C PHE A 49 2.62 4.25 11.29
N VAL A 50 1.86 3.16 11.14
CA VAL A 50 0.38 3.23 11.09
C VAL A 50 -0.20 3.82 12.38
N ALA A 51 0.34 3.46 13.55
CA ALA A 51 -0.08 4.02 14.83
C ALA A 51 0.20 5.53 14.92
N ALA A 52 1.32 6.00 14.37
CA ALA A 52 1.69 7.42 14.38
C ALA A 52 0.83 8.29 13.44
N ILE A 53 0.31 7.73 12.34
CA ILE A 53 -0.49 8.49 11.36
C ILE A 53 -2.00 8.43 11.58
N LYS A 54 -2.49 7.45 12.35
CA LYS A 54 -3.90 7.39 12.76
C LYS A 54 -4.14 8.44 13.85
N ARG A 55 -4.63 9.62 13.44
CA ARG A 55 -5.26 10.59 14.34
C ARG A 55 -6.66 10.12 14.74
#